data_AF-A0A7R9R0Q3-F1
#
_entry.id   AF-A0A7R9R0Q3-F1
#
_cell.length_a   1.000
_cell.length_b   1.000
_cell.length_c   1.000
_cell.angle_alpha   90.00
_cell.angle_beta   90.00
_cell.angle_gamma   90.00
#
_symmetry.space_group_name_H-M   'P 1'
#
loop_
_entity.id
_entity.type
_entity.pdbx_description
1 polymer ?
#
loop_
_entity_poly.entity_id
_entity_poly.type
_entity_poly.pdbx_seq_one_letter_code
_entity_poly.pdbx_strand_id
1 'polypeptide(L)'
;MTLNRNPINFFAEVEQIAFCPANLVPGIEPSPDLLLAGRLFSYSDTQRYRLGANFHLLPVNKAHNRVMAPTQRDGPMRSDDNMGPQPNYYPNSFSDVRDDPKMLESNFTVNGNGGNGVNDHVVVYRYDDKNDHNYEQARDQYNSYSKEWKERLHRNLATAMNGVHAFIRDRTLEELRKVDPLYSNGVRTEINRLAKKLAN
;
A
#
# COMPACT_ATOMS: atom_id res chain seq x y z
N MET A 1 -19.50 1.63 -8.83
CA MET A 1 -19.64 2.10 -7.43
C MET A 1 -20.08 3.56 -7.45
N THR A 2 -20.96 3.98 -6.53
CA THR A 2 -21.46 5.36 -6.43
C THR A 2 -21.36 5.85 -4.98
N LEU A 3 -20.80 7.03 -4.75
CA LEU A 3 -20.78 7.68 -3.43
C LEU A 3 -22.02 8.58 -3.30
N ASN A 4 -22.94 8.25 -2.41
CA ASN A 4 -24.28 8.86 -2.35
C ASN A 4 -24.68 9.39 -0.96
N ARG A 5 -23.76 9.38 0.02
CA ARG A 5 -24.03 9.86 1.38
C ARG A 5 -22.76 10.47 1.98
N ASN A 6 -22.90 11.66 2.55
CA ASN A 6 -21.85 12.28 3.36
C ASN A 6 -21.86 11.71 4.79
N PRO A 7 -20.70 11.60 5.45
CA PRO A 7 -20.64 11.31 6.88
C PRO A 7 -21.41 12.34 7.71
N ILE A 8 -22.06 11.90 8.78
CA ILE A 8 -22.77 12.79 9.72
C ILE A 8 -21.76 13.42 10.69
N ASN A 9 -20.80 12.64 11.17
CA ASN A 9 -19.70 13.12 12.01
C ASN A 9 -18.35 12.74 11.40
N PHE A 10 -17.61 13.76 10.95
CA PHE A 10 -16.32 13.57 10.29
C PHE A 10 -15.29 12.85 11.16
N PHE A 11 -15.21 13.17 12.46
CA PHE A 11 -14.23 12.53 13.32
C PHE A 11 -14.56 11.03 13.53
N ALA A 12 -15.82 10.72 13.85
CA ALA A 12 -16.23 9.34 14.14
C ALA A 12 -16.27 8.43 12.90
N GLU A 13 -16.54 8.99 11.71
CA GLU A 13 -16.72 8.20 10.49
C GLU A 13 -15.56 8.32 9.49
N VAL A 14 -14.75 9.38 9.54
CA VAL A 14 -13.62 9.57 8.62
C VAL A 14 -12.29 9.46 9.35
N GLU A 15 -12.06 10.23 10.40
CA GLU A 15 -10.77 10.17 11.11
C GLU A 15 -10.55 8.81 11.80
N GLN A 16 -11.62 8.17 12.25
CA GLN A 16 -11.59 6.86 12.89
C GLN A 16 -11.71 5.67 11.94
N ILE A 17 -11.85 5.89 10.62
CA ILE A 17 -11.91 4.78 9.67
C ILE A 17 -10.56 4.05 9.58
N ALA A 18 -10.63 2.75 9.34
CA ALA A 18 -9.47 1.86 9.29
C ALA A 18 -9.58 0.89 8.11
N PHE A 19 -8.73 1.10 7.10
CA PHE A 19 -8.60 0.20 5.95
C PHE A 19 -7.33 -0.65 6.11
N CYS A 20 -7.41 -1.97 5.97
CA CYS A 20 -6.25 -2.85 6.07
C CYS A 20 -6.24 -3.81 4.86
N PRO A 21 -5.14 -3.90 4.09
CA PRO A 21 -5.03 -4.87 2.99
C PRO A 21 -5.16 -6.33 3.42
N ALA A 22 -4.94 -6.66 4.70
CA ALA A 22 -5.14 -8.01 5.24
C ALA A 22 -6.61 -8.35 5.51
N ASN A 23 -7.53 -7.38 5.41
CA ASN A 23 -8.98 -7.64 5.53
C ASN A 23 -9.52 -8.16 4.18
N LEU A 24 -9.14 -9.38 3.84
CA LEU A 24 -9.56 -10.07 2.62
C LEU A 24 -10.83 -10.89 2.87
N VAL A 25 -11.48 -11.29 1.77
CA VAL A 25 -12.67 -12.15 1.78
C VAL A 25 -12.40 -13.40 0.95
N PRO A 26 -13.11 -14.52 1.20
CA PRO A 26 -12.91 -15.75 0.44
C PRO A 26 -12.94 -15.51 -1.07
N GLY A 27 -11.94 -16.05 -1.77
CA GLY A 27 -11.75 -15.87 -3.22
C GLY A 27 -10.85 -14.69 -3.61
N ILE A 28 -10.35 -13.89 -2.66
CA ILE A 28 -9.34 -12.85 -2.90
C ILE A 28 -8.15 -13.10 -1.97
N GLU A 29 -6.96 -13.27 -2.54
CA GLU A 29 -5.73 -13.63 -1.84
C GLU A 29 -4.59 -12.65 -2.20
N PRO A 30 -3.59 -12.46 -1.32
CA PRO A 30 -2.49 -11.55 -1.59
C PRO A 30 -1.49 -12.15 -2.59
N SER A 31 -0.85 -11.29 -3.38
CA SER A 31 0.29 -11.68 -4.22
C SER A 31 1.62 -11.63 -3.45
N PRO A 32 2.71 -12.26 -3.93
CA PRO A 32 4.04 -12.17 -3.33
C PRO A 32 4.75 -10.83 -3.58
N ASP A 33 4.02 -9.74 -3.80
CA ASP A 33 4.57 -8.39 -3.88
C ASP A 33 5.11 -7.96 -2.50
N LEU A 34 6.38 -7.55 -2.44
CA LEU A 34 7.05 -7.21 -1.19
C LEU A 34 6.44 -5.99 -0.47
N LEU A 35 5.93 -5.01 -1.22
CA LEU A 35 5.22 -3.88 -0.64
C LEU A 35 3.86 -4.33 -0.11
N LEU A 36 3.14 -5.19 -0.84
CA LEU A 36 1.87 -5.74 -0.35
C LEU A 36 2.10 -6.54 0.95
N ALA A 37 3.09 -7.43 0.98
CA ALA A 37 3.42 -8.25 2.14
C ALA A 37 3.68 -7.39 3.40
N GLY A 38 4.47 -6.32 3.27
CA GLY A 38 4.70 -5.39 4.38
C GLY A 38 3.41 -4.69 4.86
N ARG A 39 2.51 -4.36 3.93
CA ARG A 39 1.25 -3.68 4.23
C ARG A 39 0.21 -4.60 4.88
N LEU A 40 0.24 -5.91 4.64
CA LEU A 40 -0.62 -6.87 5.34
C LEU A 40 -0.43 -6.79 6.86
N PHE A 41 0.80 -6.54 7.31
CA PHE A 41 1.11 -6.33 8.72
C PHE A 41 0.88 -4.88 9.17
N SER A 42 1.55 -3.93 8.50
CA SER A 42 1.75 -2.56 8.98
C SER A 42 0.45 -1.80 9.30
N TYR A 43 -0.61 -2.01 8.50
CA TYR A 43 -1.87 -1.30 8.68
C TYR A 43 -2.57 -1.70 9.97
N SER A 44 -2.69 -3.00 10.24
CA SER A 44 -3.35 -3.48 11.46
C SER A 44 -2.58 -3.05 12.71
N ASP A 45 -1.25 -3.03 12.65
CA ASP A 45 -0.38 -2.58 13.73
C ASP A 45 -0.61 -1.10 14.06
N THR A 46 -0.52 -0.21 13.06
CA THR A 46 -0.75 1.22 13.29
C THR A 46 -2.18 1.53 13.72
N GLN A 47 -3.18 0.76 13.27
CA GLN A 47 -4.57 0.93 13.68
C GLN A 47 -4.78 0.60 15.15
N ARG A 48 -4.15 -0.47 15.66
CA ARG A 48 -4.19 -0.79 17.10
C ARG A 48 -3.56 0.32 17.94
N TYR A 49 -2.47 0.93 17.47
CA TYR A 49 -1.86 2.06 18.15
C TYR A 49 -2.74 3.32 18.09
N ARG A 50 -3.22 3.69 16.90
CA ARG A 50 -3.96 4.94 16.65
C ARG A 50 -5.37 4.94 17.24
N LEU A 51 -6.07 3.80 17.21
CA LEU A 51 -7.50 3.70 17.54
C LEU A 51 -7.79 2.73 18.70
N GLY A 52 -6.77 2.03 19.21
CA GLY A 52 -6.91 1.00 20.24
C GLY A 52 -7.19 -0.39 19.67
N ALA A 53 -6.97 -1.42 20.49
CA ALA A 53 -7.11 -2.83 20.07
C ALA A 53 -8.53 -3.19 19.56
N ASN A 54 -9.56 -2.49 20.07
CA ASN A 54 -10.96 -2.73 19.74
C ASN A 54 -11.52 -1.78 18.66
N PHE A 55 -10.66 -1.16 17.82
CA PHE A 55 -11.09 -0.22 16.78
C PHE A 55 -12.10 -0.78 15.77
N HIS A 56 -12.11 -2.10 15.57
CA HIS A 56 -13.05 -2.82 14.72
C HIS A 56 -14.50 -2.78 15.25
N LEU A 57 -14.72 -2.39 16.51
CA LEU A 57 -16.04 -2.19 17.09
C LEU A 57 -16.63 -0.80 16.79
N LEU A 58 -15.81 0.14 16.31
CA LEU A 58 -16.29 1.47 15.93
C LEU A 58 -17.29 1.35 14.77
N PRO A 59 -18.40 2.12 14.75
CA PRO A 59 -19.49 1.91 13.80
C PRO A 59 -19.07 1.89 12.32
N VAL A 60 -18.07 2.69 11.93
CA VAL A 60 -17.60 2.74 10.54
C VAL A 60 -16.70 1.57 10.15
N ASN A 61 -16.06 0.91 11.12
CA ASN A 61 -15.15 -0.23 10.89
C ASN A 61 -15.83 -1.58 11.14
N LYS A 62 -16.99 -1.57 11.79
CA LYS A 62 -17.70 -2.77 12.21
C LYS A 62 -18.23 -3.53 11.00
N ALA A 63 -17.94 -4.83 10.95
CA ALA A 63 -18.53 -5.72 9.97
C ALA A 63 -20.06 -5.72 10.08
N HIS A 64 -20.74 -5.64 8.94
CA HIS A 64 -22.21 -5.76 8.89
C HIS A 64 -22.69 -7.21 9.07
N ASN A 65 -21.84 -8.18 8.73
CA ASN A 65 -22.09 -9.60 8.95
C ASN A 65 -21.70 -10.01 10.37
N ARG A 66 -22.25 -11.13 10.83
CA ARG A 66 -21.89 -11.71 12.13
C ARG A 66 -20.41 -12.14 12.13
N VAL A 67 -19.66 -11.65 13.11
CA VAL A 67 -18.26 -12.03 13.35
C VAL A 67 -18.19 -12.93 14.57
N MET A 68 -17.57 -14.10 14.44
CA MET A 68 -17.32 -15.02 15.55
C MET A 68 -15.83 -15.14 15.82
N ALA A 69 -15.35 -14.39 16.81
CA ALA A 69 -13.95 -14.35 17.22
C ALA A 69 -13.83 -14.60 18.74
N PRO A 70 -14.05 -15.84 19.20
CA PRO A 70 -14.07 -16.14 20.63
C PRO A 70 -12.69 -16.01 21.30
N THR A 71 -11.60 -15.90 20.56
CA THR A 71 -10.26 -15.72 21.15
C THR A 71 -9.89 -14.26 21.41
N GLN A 72 -10.60 -13.30 20.81
CA GLN A 72 -10.39 -11.88 21.08
C GLN A 72 -11.25 -11.44 22.27
N ARG A 73 -10.62 -11.12 23.39
CA ARG A 73 -11.26 -10.69 24.65
C ARG A 73 -10.68 -9.37 25.15
N ASP A 74 -11.49 -8.63 25.90
CA ASP A 74 -11.10 -7.49 26.71
C ASP A 74 -10.41 -6.37 25.90
N GLY A 75 -9.46 -5.67 26.53
CA GLY A 75 -8.77 -4.51 25.98
C GLY A 75 -9.53 -3.19 26.18
N PRO A 76 -8.87 -2.04 25.97
CA PRO A 76 -9.50 -0.74 26.13
C PRO A 76 -10.76 -0.60 25.26
N MET A 77 -11.78 0.06 25.80
CA MET A 77 -13.03 0.38 25.09
C MET A 77 -13.74 -0.86 24.50
N ARG A 78 -13.71 -1.99 25.20
CA ARG A 78 -14.51 -3.17 24.82
C ARG A 78 -16.00 -2.87 25.03
N SER A 79 -16.70 -2.50 23.95
CA SER A 79 -18.06 -1.95 23.99
C SER A 79 -19.16 -2.92 23.53
N ASP A 80 -18.80 -4.12 23.08
CA ASP A 80 -19.73 -5.19 22.72
C ASP A 80 -20.00 -6.12 23.94
N ASP A 81 -20.58 -7.28 23.70
CA ASP A 81 -20.85 -8.29 24.75
C ASP A 81 -19.61 -9.10 25.17
N ASN A 82 -18.44 -8.80 24.61
CA ASN A 82 -17.18 -9.53 24.82
C ASN A 82 -17.32 -11.06 24.54
N MET A 83 -18.24 -11.46 23.65
CA MET A 83 -18.65 -12.85 23.38
C MET A 83 -19.24 -13.61 24.58
N GLY A 84 -19.65 -12.90 25.63
CA GLY A 84 -20.35 -13.45 26.80
C GLY A 84 -19.59 -14.63 27.46
N PRO A 85 -20.29 -15.72 27.83
CA PRO A 85 -19.69 -16.85 28.53
C PRO A 85 -18.95 -17.84 27.61
N GLN A 86 -18.76 -17.53 26.32
CA GLN A 86 -18.13 -18.47 25.40
C GLN A 86 -16.66 -18.73 25.78
N PRO A 87 -16.19 -19.99 25.69
CA PRO A 87 -14.78 -20.33 25.88
C PRO A 87 -13.88 -19.43 25.03
N ASN A 88 -12.78 -18.94 25.62
CA ASN A 88 -11.84 -18.01 24.97
C ASN A 88 -10.61 -18.70 24.37
N TYR A 89 -10.67 -20.02 24.17
CA TYR A 89 -9.56 -20.83 23.67
C TYR A 89 -10.05 -21.85 22.63
N TYR A 90 -9.14 -22.31 21.77
CA TYR A 90 -9.39 -23.33 20.75
C TYR A 90 -8.17 -24.26 20.64
N PRO A 91 -8.33 -25.58 20.43
CA PRO A 91 -9.60 -26.31 20.33
C PRO A 91 -10.32 -26.47 21.69
N ASN A 92 -11.65 -26.62 21.68
CA ASN A 92 -12.46 -26.86 22.87
C ASN A 92 -13.69 -27.74 22.60
N SER A 93 -14.22 -28.35 23.67
CA SER A 93 -15.37 -29.27 23.64
C SER A 93 -16.73 -28.61 23.92
N PHE A 94 -16.79 -27.29 24.04
CA PHE A 94 -17.97 -26.57 24.53
C PHE A 94 -18.56 -25.57 23.51
N SER A 95 -17.98 -25.47 22.32
CA SER A 95 -18.43 -24.57 21.26
C SER A 95 -18.28 -25.21 19.88
N ASP A 96 -19.18 -24.84 18.98
CA ASP A 96 -19.18 -25.26 17.56
C ASP A 96 -18.39 -24.32 16.65
N VAL A 97 -17.61 -23.38 17.23
CA VAL A 97 -16.70 -22.56 16.44
C VAL A 97 -15.57 -23.47 15.93
N ARG A 98 -15.48 -23.60 14.61
CA ARG A 98 -14.55 -24.46 13.88
C ARG A 98 -14.02 -23.72 12.66
N ASP A 99 -12.81 -24.07 12.26
CA ASP A 99 -12.24 -23.64 10.99
C ASP A 99 -13.10 -24.20 9.85
N ASP A 100 -13.34 -23.40 8.80
CA ASP A 100 -14.05 -23.87 7.59
C ASP A 100 -13.02 -24.30 6.54
N PRO A 101 -12.90 -25.61 6.23
CA PRO A 101 -11.94 -26.09 5.23
C PRO A 101 -12.18 -25.52 3.82
N LYS A 102 -13.37 -25.00 3.53
CA LYS A 102 -13.69 -24.36 2.24
C LYS A 102 -13.07 -22.97 2.10
N MET A 103 -12.59 -22.40 3.21
CA MET A 103 -12.00 -21.07 3.27
C MET A 103 -10.46 -21.11 3.34
N LEU A 104 -9.85 -22.26 3.12
CA LEU A 104 -8.40 -22.40 3.07
C LEU A 104 -7.83 -21.62 1.88
N GLU A 105 -6.67 -21.01 2.10
CA GLU A 105 -5.91 -20.33 1.06
C GLU A 105 -5.44 -21.31 -0.03
N SER A 106 -5.26 -20.77 -1.23
CA SER A 106 -4.76 -21.54 -2.36
C SER A 106 -3.30 -21.94 -2.14
N ASN A 107 -2.97 -23.19 -2.44
CA ASN A 107 -1.57 -23.63 -2.43
C ASN A 107 -0.78 -22.91 -3.52
N PHE A 108 0.39 -22.36 -3.18
CA PHE A 108 1.34 -21.83 -4.15
C PHE A 108 2.73 -22.42 -3.91
N THR A 109 3.48 -22.63 -5.00
CA THR A 109 4.84 -23.14 -4.94
C THR A 109 5.82 -21.99 -5.05
N VAL A 110 6.77 -21.92 -4.11
CA VAL A 110 7.93 -21.04 -4.22
C VAL A 110 9.10 -21.85 -4.74
N ASN A 111 9.54 -21.55 -5.96
CA ASN A 111 10.77 -22.13 -6.50
C ASN A 111 11.96 -21.34 -5.93
N GLY A 112 12.87 -22.01 -5.22
CA GLY A 112 14.13 -21.39 -4.82
C GLY A 112 15.01 -21.10 -6.04
N ASN A 113 15.79 -20.02 -5.98
CA ASN A 113 16.81 -19.68 -6.99
C ASN A 113 18.06 -20.59 -6.95
N GLY A 114 18.00 -21.72 -6.23
CA GLY A 114 19.06 -22.73 -6.24
C GLY A 114 19.00 -23.49 -7.56
N GLY A 115 19.82 -23.08 -8.53
CA GLY A 115 19.84 -23.60 -9.91
C GLY A 115 20.14 -25.09 -10.11
N ASN A 116 19.91 -25.97 -9.12
CA ASN A 116 20.26 -27.39 -9.20
C ASN A 116 19.18 -28.35 -8.65
N GLY A 117 17.90 -27.96 -8.60
CA GLY A 117 16.80 -28.91 -8.36
C GLY A 117 16.84 -29.65 -7.01
N VAL A 118 17.64 -29.17 -6.06
CA VAL A 118 17.62 -29.63 -4.68
C VAL A 118 16.75 -28.66 -3.89
N ASN A 119 15.93 -29.18 -2.98
CA ASN A 119 15.10 -28.44 -2.01
C ASN A 119 15.99 -27.66 -1.02
N ASP A 120 16.83 -26.77 -1.54
CA ASP A 120 17.78 -25.96 -0.80
C ASP A 120 17.16 -24.59 -0.51
N HIS A 121 17.59 -23.99 0.60
CA HIS A 121 16.95 -22.83 1.25
C HIS A 121 16.48 -21.73 0.28
N VAL A 122 15.29 -21.16 0.55
CA VAL A 122 14.85 -19.93 -0.13
C VAL A 122 15.74 -18.78 0.34
N VAL A 123 16.75 -18.44 -0.46
CA VAL A 123 17.64 -17.30 -0.20
C VAL A 123 16.93 -16.03 -0.65
N VAL A 124 16.60 -15.16 0.31
CA VAL A 124 16.10 -13.81 0.04
C VAL A 124 17.30 -12.89 -0.22
N TYR A 125 17.50 -12.50 -1.47
CA TYR A 125 18.54 -11.56 -1.85
C TYR A 125 18.10 -10.12 -1.59
N ARG A 126 19.07 -9.23 -1.37
CA ARG A 126 18.82 -7.78 -1.48
C ARG A 126 18.36 -7.49 -2.90
N TYR A 127 17.23 -6.79 -3.04
CA TYR A 127 16.76 -6.33 -4.34
C TYR A 127 17.82 -5.43 -5.00
N ASP A 128 18.19 -5.75 -6.25
CA ASP A 128 19.13 -5.01 -7.10
C ASP A 128 18.42 -4.75 -8.43
N ASP A 129 18.21 -3.47 -8.75
CA ASP A 129 17.43 -2.98 -9.89
C ASP A 129 18.31 -2.68 -11.12
N LYS A 130 19.62 -2.97 -11.07
CA LYS A 130 20.56 -2.65 -12.16
C LYS A 130 20.16 -3.19 -13.52
N ASN A 131 19.50 -4.35 -13.55
CA ASN A 131 19.06 -5.02 -14.78
C ASN A 131 17.55 -4.89 -15.01
N ASP A 132 16.85 -4.10 -14.22
CA ASP A 132 15.41 -3.96 -14.32
C ASP A 132 15.01 -2.96 -15.42
N HIS A 133 13.81 -3.15 -15.96
CA HIS A 133 13.20 -2.30 -16.98
C HIS A 133 12.67 -0.98 -16.38
N ASN A 134 13.55 -0.24 -15.69
CA ASN A 134 13.21 0.93 -14.88
C ASN A 134 12.62 2.12 -15.65
N TYR A 135 12.83 2.19 -16.97
CA TYR A 135 12.52 3.38 -17.77
C TYR A 135 11.43 3.16 -18.84
N GLU A 136 11.10 1.91 -19.19
CA GLU A 136 10.23 1.59 -20.32
C GLU A 136 8.79 2.03 -20.07
N GLN A 137 8.19 1.63 -18.93
CA GLN A 137 6.83 2.02 -18.59
C GLN A 137 6.68 3.54 -18.43
N ALA A 138 7.68 4.19 -17.84
CA ALA A 138 7.70 5.65 -17.70
C ALA A 138 7.80 6.35 -19.06
N ARG A 139 8.55 5.77 -20.02
CA ARG A 139 8.68 6.28 -21.39
C ARG A 139 7.36 6.17 -22.13
N ASP A 140 6.72 5.02 -22.05
CA ASP A 140 5.42 4.79 -22.71
C ASP A 140 4.37 5.76 -22.19
N GLN A 141 4.30 5.94 -20.86
CA GLN A 141 3.41 6.90 -20.21
C GLN A 141 3.71 8.36 -20.59
N TYR A 142 4.99 8.74 -20.66
CA TYR A 142 5.37 10.08 -21.11
C TYR A 142 4.95 10.29 -22.57
N ASN A 143 5.20 9.30 -23.43
CA ASN A 143 4.90 9.40 -24.85
C ASN A 143 3.42 9.44 -25.16
N SER A 144 2.57 8.87 -24.30
CA SER A 144 1.12 8.95 -24.42
C SER A 144 0.54 10.33 -24.13
N TYR A 145 1.31 11.26 -23.54
CA TYR A 145 0.81 12.60 -23.21
C TYR A 145 0.75 13.53 -24.42
N SER A 146 -0.29 14.38 -24.46
CA SER A 146 -0.36 15.52 -25.38
C SER A 146 0.77 16.52 -25.09
N LYS A 147 1.04 17.40 -26.06
CA LYS A 147 2.05 18.45 -25.89
C LYS A 147 1.78 19.32 -24.66
N GLU A 148 0.54 19.73 -24.46
CA GLU A 148 0.12 20.57 -23.33
C GLU A 148 0.32 19.87 -21.99
N TRP A 149 0.06 18.55 -21.95
CA TRP A 149 0.32 17.73 -20.76
C TRP A 149 1.82 17.60 -20.48
N LYS A 150 2.65 17.35 -21.50
CA LYS A 150 4.10 17.32 -21.37
C LYS A 150 4.65 18.63 -20.83
N GLU A 151 4.21 19.76 -21.39
CA GLU A 151 4.62 21.09 -20.91
C GLU A 151 4.20 21.36 -19.45
N ARG A 152 3.00 20.95 -19.03
CA ARG A 152 2.58 21.02 -17.62
C ARG A 152 3.45 20.16 -16.72
N LEU A 153 3.74 18.92 -17.14
CA LEU A 153 4.61 18.01 -16.41
C LEU A 153 6.01 18.59 -16.23
N HIS A 154 6.57 19.19 -17.28
CA HIS A 154 7.88 19.86 -17.23
C HIS A 154 7.89 21.00 -16.22
N ARG A 155 6.86 21.87 -16.24
CA ARG A 155 6.71 22.97 -15.29
C ARG A 155 6.57 22.49 -13.85
N ASN A 156 5.79 21.45 -13.60
CA ASN A 156 5.58 20.90 -12.27
C ASN A 156 6.88 20.36 -11.68
N LEU A 157 7.63 19.56 -12.45
CA LEU A 157 8.91 19.02 -12.02
C LEU A 157 9.96 20.12 -11.77
N ALA A 158 10.05 21.10 -12.68
CA ALA A 158 10.97 22.21 -12.50
C ALA A 158 10.64 23.04 -11.23
N THR A 159 9.36 23.25 -10.95
CA THR A 159 8.90 23.96 -9.75
C THR A 159 9.21 23.17 -8.49
N ALA A 160 8.98 21.85 -8.49
CA ALA A 160 9.30 20.97 -7.36
C ALA A 160 10.82 20.92 -7.07
N MET A 161 11.65 21.14 -8.08
CA MET A 161 13.11 21.21 -7.95
C MET A 161 13.65 22.61 -7.57
N ASN A 162 12.78 23.59 -7.29
CA ASN A 162 13.23 24.88 -6.83
C ASN A 162 13.91 24.77 -5.45
N GLY A 163 15.07 25.42 -5.29
CA GLY A 163 15.89 25.31 -4.07
C GLY A 163 16.67 24.00 -3.90
N VAL A 164 16.49 23.02 -4.79
CA VAL A 164 17.27 21.77 -4.78
C VAL A 164 18.69 22.03 -5.31
N HIS A 165 19.70 21.46 -4.63
CA HIS A 165 21.09 21.57 -5.05
C HIS A 165 21.32 21.11 -6.50
N ALA A 166 22.19 21.82 -7.22
CA ALA A 166 22.43 21.61 -8.65
C ALA A 166 22.76 20.14 -9.00
N PHE A 167 23.68 19.52 -8.27
CA PHE A 167 24.08 18.13 -8.52
C PHE A 167 22.94 17.11 -8.34
N ILE A 168 21.92 17.40 -7.53
CA ILE A 168 20.74 16.53 -7.41
C ILE A 168 19.84 16.73 -8.63
N ARG A 169 19.61 17.97 -9.04
CA ARG A 169 18.83 18.28 -10.27
C ARG A 169 19.47 17.64 -11.50
N ASP A 170 20.80 17.70 -11.61
CA ASP A 170 21.53 17.11 -12.72
C ASP A 170 21.36 15.58 -12.76
N ARG A 171 21.43 14.90 -11.60
CA ARG A 171 21.14 13.46 -11.51
C ARG A 171 19.69 13.15 -11.90
N THR A 172 18.72 13.92 -11.42
CA THR A 172 17.31 13.74 -11.82
C THR A 172 17.13 13.92 -13.32
N LEU A 173 17.74 14.94 -13.92
CA LEU A 173 17.69 15.17 -15.37
C LEU A 173 18.33 14.01 -16.16
N GLU A 174 19.35 13.35 -15.61
CA GLU A 174 19.94 12.15 -16.22
C GLU A 174 18.97 10.95 -16.16
N GLU A 175 18.29 10.72 -15.04
CA GLU A 175 17.26 9.68 -14.96
C GLU A 175 16.10 9.93 -15.95
N LEU A 176 15.65 11.18 -16.05
CA LEU A 176 14.62 11.56 -17.02
C LEU A 176 15.09 11.39 -18.47
N ARG A 177 16.39 11.55 -18.73
CA ARG A 177 16.97 11.35 -20.06
C ARG A 177 16.92 9.87 -20.48
N LYS A 178 17.12 8.95 -19.55
CA LYS A 178 16.95 7.50 -19.77
C LYS A 178 15.50 7.13 -20.08
N VAL A 179 14.54 7.87 -19.53
CA VAL A 179 13.12 7.78 -19.91
C VAL A 179 12.91 8.33 -21.31
N ASP A 180 13.15 9.61 -21.55
CA ASP A 180 13.06 10.22 -22.89
C ASP A 180 13.89 11.52 -22.94
N PRO A 181 14.74 11.74 -23.97
CA PRO A 181 15.55 12.95 -24.09
C PRO A 181 14.74 14.25 -24.11
N LEU A 182 13.55 14.26 -24.73
CA LEU A 182 12.65 15.42 -24.75
C LEU A 182 12.09 15.71 -23.36
N TYR A 183 11.90 14.67 -22.54
CA TYR A 183 11.45 14.84 -21.16
C TYR A 183 12.50 15.61 -20.33
N SER A 184 13.75 15.14 -20.36
CA SER A 184 14.86 15.81 -19.67
C SER A 184 15.05 17.26 -20.16
N ASN A 185 15.03 17.46 -21.49
CA ASN A 185 15.24 18.79 -22.08
C ASN A 185 14.10 19.77 -21.75
N GLY A 186 12.85 19.30 -21.73
CA GLY A 186 11.71 20.12 -21.35
C GLY A 186 11.81 20.60 -19.90
N VAL A 187 12.10 19.68 -18.97
CA VAL A 187 12.28 20.03 -17.54
C VAL A 187 13.46 20.97 -17.35
N ARG A 188 14.59 20.73 -18.01
CA ARG A 188 15.78 21.61 -17.96
C ARG A 188 15.48 23.02 -18.43
N THR A 189 14.70 23.16 -19.50
CA THR A 189 14.28 24.46 -20.02
C THR A 189 13.47 25.24 -18.99
N GLU A 190 12.54 24.57 -18.32
CA GLU A 190 11.71 25.17 -17.27
C GLU A 190 12.51 25.53 -16.00
N ILE A 191 13.48 24.72 -15.59
CA ILE A 191 14.40 25.06 -14.49
C ILE A 191 15.13 26.36 -14.80
N ASN A 192 15.71 26.47 -16.00
CA ASN A 192 16.45 27.66 -16.42
C ASN A 192 15.55 28.89 -16.50
N ARG A 193 14.31 28.72 -16.96
CA ARG A 193 13.31 29.80 -17.00
C ARG A 193 12.98 30.30 -15.59
N LEU A 194 12.79 29.40 -14.63
CA LEU A 194 12.54 29.75 -13.23
C LEU A 194 13.74 30.43 -12.58
N ALA A 195 14.96 29.94 -12.81
CA ALA A 195 16.18 30.55 -12.29
C ALA A 195 16.34 32.00 -12.76
N LYS A 196 16.08 32.28 -14.05
CA LYS A 196 16.10 33.64 -14.59
C LYS A 196 15.04 34.55 -13.95
N LYS A 197 13.86 34.01 -13.65
CA LYS A 197 12.78 34.77 -13.01
C LYS A 197 13.12 35.14 -11.55
N LEU A 198 13.89 34.31 -10.86
CA LEU A 198 14.31 34.56 -9.46
C LEU A 198 15.53 35.49 -9.34
N ALA A 199 16.29 35.64 -10.42
CA ALA A 199 17.46 36.52 -10.47
C ALA A 199 17.10 37.98 -10.82
N ASN A 200 15.87 38.24 -11.27
CA ASN A 200 15.30 39.55 -11.55
C ASN A 200 14.34 39.97 -10.43
#